data_AF-A0A813FZU3-F1
#
_entry.id   AF-A0A813FZU3-F1
#
_cell.length_a   1.000
_cell.length_b   1.000
_cell.length_c   1.000
_cell.angle_alpha   90.00
_cell.angle_beta   90.00
_cell.angle_gamma   90.00
#
_symmetry.space_group_name_H-M   'P 1'
#
loop_
_entity.id
_entity.type
_entity.pdbx_description
1 polymer ?
#
loop_
_entity_poly.entity_id
_entity_poly.type
_entity_poly.pdbx_seq_one_letter_code
_entity_poly.pdbx_strand_id
1 'polypeptide(L)'
;ALDDVTLLAAEDRFRRPPLEILDGLLGDFGSTRIAELGIPGVGLLPWDSEAGAPSLLRLDQVLTQVACQVAPAASGALGLELTSRSTGLLHEAAGWAGKPGAPQLTQDECCKWFQVFVQHKIM
;
A
#
# COMPACT_ATOMS: atom_id res chain seq x y z
N ALA A 1 -1.91 3.42 -11.23
CA ALA A 1 -1.43 3.26 -9.84
C ALA A 1 -0.65 4.48 -9.40
N LEU A 2 0.48 4.82 -10.04
CA LEU A 2 1.17 6.09 -9.77
C LEU A 2 0.31 7.31 -10.13
N ASP A 3 -0.46 7.22 -11.21
CA ASP A 3 -1.42 8.27 -11.59
C ASP A 3 -2.52 8.43 -10.53
N ASP A 4 -3.08 7.32 -10.04
CA ASP A 4 -4.06 7.30 -8.95
C ASP A 4 -3.49 7.96 -7.68
N VAL A 5 -2.23 7.66 -7.32
CA VAL A 5 -1.56 8.30 -6.17
C VAL A 5 -1.41 9.80 -6.37
N THR A 6 -1.11 10.24 -7.59
CA THR A 6 -0.99 11.66 -7.92
C THR A 6 -2.35 12.37 -7.79
N LEU A 7 -3.43 11.70 -8.20
CA LEU A 7 -4.80 12.20 -8.04
C LEU A 7 -5.19 12.29 -6.56
N LEU A 8 -4.93 11.26 -5.76
CA LEU A 8 -5.20 11.27 -4.32
C LEU A 8 -4.40 12.36 -3.59
N ALA A 9 -3.17 12.64 -4.02
CA ALA A 9 -2.36 13.73 -3.49
C ALA A 9 -2.94 15.10 -3.84
N ALA A 10 -3.45 15.29 -5.07
CA ALA A 10 -4.11 16.52 -5.51
C ALA A 10 -5.42 16.80 -4.75
N GLU A 11 -6.09 15.76 -4.26
CA GLU A 11 -7.29 15.86 -3.42
C GLU A 11 -7.01 16.06 -1.91
N ASP A 12 -5.76 16.26 -1.51
CA ASP A 12 -5.33 16.44 -0.10
C ASP A 12 -5.78 15.29 0.83
N ARG A 13 -5.72 14.06 0.32
CA ARG A 13 -6.13 12.85 1.06
C ARG A 13 -5.07 12.34 2.02
N PHE A 14 -3.82 12.68 1.78
CA PHE A 14 -2.69 12.26 2.59
C PHE A 14 -2.55 13.14 3.83
N ARG A 15 -2.60 12.53 5.01
CA ARG A 15 -2.52 13.24 6.30
C ARG A 15 -1.40 12.68 7.16
N ARG A 16 -0.81 13.54 7.99
CA ARG A 16 0.19 13.09 8.95
C ARG A 16 -0.50 12.21 10.01
N PRO A 17 -0.03 10.98 10.24
CA PRO A 17 -0.56 10.17 11.32
C PRO A 17 -0.21 10.80 12.69
N PRO A 18 -1.03 10.57 13.74
CA PRO A 18 -0.69 10.94 15.11
C PRO A 18 0.69 10.38 15.53
N LEU A 19 1.43 11.14 16.33
CA LEU A 19 2.79 10.76 16.74
C LEU A 19 2.81 9.46 17.53
N GLU A 20 1.73 9.18 18.27
CA GLU A 20 1.57 8.01 19.13
C GLU A 20 1.51 6.71 18.34
N ILE A 21 1.08 6.75 17.07
CA ILE A 21 0.97 5.56 16.22
C ILE A 21 2.12 5.45 15.22
N LEU A 22 2.91 6.50 15.07
CA LEU A 22 3.93 6.63 14.03
C LEU A 22 5.05 5.59 14.21
N ASP A 23 5.44 5.30 15.45
CA ASP A 23 6.39 4.23 15.80
C ASP A 23 5.84 2.82 15.51
N GLY A 24 4.51 2.65 15.56
CA GLY A 24 3.85 1.40 15.19
C GLY A 24 3.68 1.22 13.68
N LEU A 25 3.93 2.26 12.89
CA LEU A 25 3.93 2.21 11.43
C LEU A 25 5.37 2.06 10.89
N LEU A 26 5.76 2.88 9.91
CA LEU A 26 7.08 2.87 9.29
C LEU A 26 7.98 4.00 9.82
N GLY A 27 7.64 4.57 10.98
CA GLY A 27 8.35 5.71 11.57
C GLY A 27 8.20 7.01 10.78
N ASP A 28 8.94 8.04 11.21
CA ASP A 28 8.77 9.42 10.70
C ASP A 28 9.20 9.56 9.23
N PHE A 29 10.15 8.73 8.80
CA PHE A 29 10.63 8.69 7.42
C PHE A 29 9.79 7.80 6.51
N GLY A 30 9.20 6.72 7.02
CA GLY A 30 8.41 5.79 6.21
C GLY A 30 6.92 6.13 6.14
N SER A 31 6.40 6.87 7.12
CA SER A 31 4.98 7.23 7.23
C SER A 31 4.79 8.74 7.44
N THR A 32 5.42 9.56 6.59
CA THR A 32 5.35 11.02 6.72
C THR A 32 3.92 11.53 6.52
N ARG A 33 3.22 10.99 5.51
CA ARG A 33 1.76 11.10 5.40
C ARG A 33 1.18 9.75 5.00
N ILE A 34 -0.06 9.50 5.39
CA ILE A 34 -0.80 8.29 5.04
C ILE A 34 -2.14 8.64 4.41
N ALA A 35 -2.61 7.79 3.50
CA ALA A 35 -3.97 7.80 3.00
C ALA A 35 -4.59 6.41 3.18
N GLU A 36 -5.82 6.37 3.70
CA GLU A 36 -6.58 5.14 3.86
C GLU A 36 -7.33 4.83 2.56
N LEU A 37 -7.29 3.56 2.15
CA LEU A 37 -8.13 3.03 1.08
C LEU A 37 -9.48 2.59 1.64
N GLY A 38 -10.46 2.24 0.82
CA GLY A 38 -11.71 1.68 1.30
C GLY A 38 -11.58 0.27 1.85
N ILE A 39 -12.63 -0.19 2.53
CA ILE A 39 -12.83 -1.62 2.82
C ILE A 39 -13.77 -2.17 1.75
N PRO A 40 -13.34 -3.15 0.92
CA PRO A 40 -14.19 -3.78 -0.07
C PRO A 40 -15.47 -4.32 0.55
N GLY A 41 -16.61 -3.93 -0.02
CA GLY A 41 -17.93 -4.44 0.36
C GLY A 41 -18.54 -3.83 1.63
N VAL A 42 -17.81 -3.03 2.42
CA VAL A 42 -18.33 -2.38 3.65
C VAL A 42 -18.60 -0.89 3.43
N GLY A 43 -17.91 -0.28 2.47
CA GLY A 43 -18.15 1.10 2.04
C GLY A 43 -16.97 1.57 1.21
N LEU A 44 -17.25 1.97 -0.04
CA LEU A 44 -16.27 2.69 -0.83
C LEU A 44 -16.18 4.10 -0.26
N LEU A 45 -14.98 4.57 0.06
CA LEU A 45 -14.77 6.00 0.22
C LEU A 45 -15.07 6.65 -1.14
N PRO A 46 -15.49 7.93 -1.20
CA PRO A 46 -15.89 8.56 -2.46
C PRO A 46 -14.88 8.41 -3.62
N TRP A 47 -13.60 8.25 -3.28
CA TRP A 47 -12.48 8.09 -4.21
C TRP A 47 -12.12 6.65 -4.55
N ASP A 48 -12.65 5.65 -3.85
CA ASP A 48 -12.49 4.23 -4.18
C ASP A 48 -13.42 3.80 -5.33
N SER A 49 -14.03 4.76 -6.03
CA SER A 49 -14.75 4.48 -7.26
C SER A 49 -13.78 4.28 -8.42
N GLU A 50 -14.21 3.56 -9.46
CA GLU A 50 -13.44 3.41 -10.71
C GLU A 50 -13.08 4.76 -11.36
N ALA A 51 -13.77 5.85 -10.99
CA ALA A 51 -13.50 7.20 -11.46
C ALA A 51 -12.39 7.93 -10.68
N GLY A 52 -12.06 7.50 -9.46
CA GLY A 52 -11.04 8.14 -8.62
C GLY A 52 -9.69 7.44 -8.68
N ALA A 53 -9.65 6.16 -8.29
CA ALA A 53 -8.42 5.39 -8.17
C ALA A 53 -8.56 3.93 -8.67
N PRO A 54 -8.80 3.71 -9.98
CA PRO A 54 -9.16 2.40 -10.52
C PRO A 54 -8.06 1.33 -10.40
N SER A 55 -6.79 1.71 -10.49
CA SER A 55 -5.68 0.77 -10.35
C SER A 55 -5.49 0.33 -8.90
N LEU A 56 -5.65 1.27 -7.96
CA LEU A 56 -5.56 0.99 -6.53
C LEU A 56 -6.75 0.13 -6.09
N LEU A 57 -7.96 0.44 -6.56
CA LEU A 57 -9.14 -0.38 -6.34
C LEU A 57 -8.93 -1.81 -6.86
N ARG A 58 -8.39 -1.96 -8.07
CA ARG A 58 -8.09 -3.29 -8.64
C ARG A 58 -7.05 -4.05 -7.83
N LEU A 59 -5.98 -3.38 -7.39
CA LEU A 59 -4.97 -3.99 -6.53
C LEU A 59 -5.60 -4.49 -5.22
N ASP A 60 -6.45 -3.66 -4.63
CA ASP A 60 -7.14 -3.96 -3.39
C ASP A 60 -8.12 -5.15 -3.50
N GLN A 61 -8.82 -5.26 -4.63
CA GLN A 61 -9.64 -6.43 -4.97
C GLN A 61 -8.80 -7.70 -5.10
N VAL A 62 -7.63 -7.63 -5.74
CA VAL A 62 -6.72 -8.78 -5.86
C VAL A 62 -6.24 -9.24 -4.48
N LEU A 63 -5.83 -8.32 -3.61
CA LEU A 63 -5.41 -8.65 -2.24
C LEU A 63 -6.55 -9.29 -1.43
N THR A 64 -7.77 -8.80 -1.60
CA THR A 64 -8.98 -9.40 -1.00
C THR A 64 -9.17 -10.83 -1.49
N GLN A 65 -9.07 -11.06 -2.80
CA GLN A 65 -9.23 -12.38 -3.38
C GLN A 65 -8.16 -13.36 -2.87
N VAL A 66 -6.91 -12.91 -2.75
CA VAL A 66 -5.83 -13.70 -2.14
C VAL A 66 -6.18 -14.07 -0.70
N ALA A 67 -6.62 -13.10 0.12
CA ALA A 67 -7.04 -13.37 1.50
C ALA A 67 -8.20 -14.39 1.58
N CYS A 68 -9.21 -14.27 0.71
CA CYS A 68 -10.32 -15.21 0.63
C CYS A 68 -9.86 -16.63 0.23
N GLN A 69 -8.86 -16.75 -0.63
CA GLN A 69 -8.30 -18.04 -1.04
C GLN A 69 -7.42 -18.67 0.04
N VAL A 70 -6.76 -17.86 0.86
CA VAL A 70 -5.92 -18.33 1.97
C VAL A 70 -6.76 -18.72 3.18
N ALA A 71 -7.93 -18.10 3.39
CA ALA A 71 -8.76 -18.31 4.58
C ALA A 71 -9.11 -19.79 4.89
N PRO A 72 -9.47 -20.66 3.91
CA PRO A 72 -9.72 -22.07 4.20
C PRO A 72 -8.48 -22.83 4.67
N ALA A 73 -7.30 -22.50 4.13
CA ALA A 73 -6.04 -23.12 4.56
C ALA A 73 -5.60 -22.61 5.94
N ALA A 74 -5.83 -21.33 6.22
CA ALA A 74 -5.56 -20.73 7.52
C ALA A 74 -6.39 -21.40 8.64
N SER A 75 -7.70 -21.56 8.44
CA SER A 75 -8.57 -22.20 9.45
C SER A 75 -8.35 -23.70 9.55
N GLY A 76 -8.20 -24.40 8.42
CA GLY A 76 -8.09 -25.85 8.39
C GLY A 76 -6.72 -26.38 8.82
N ALA A 77 -5.64 -25.84 8.25
CA ALA A 77 -4.29 -26.39 8.43
C ALA A 77 -3.49 -25.67 9.53
N LEU A 78 -3.74 -24.37 9.73
CA LEU A 78 -2.98 -23.54 10.68
C LEU A 78 -3.76 -23.24 11.97
N GLY A 79 -5.06 -23.56 12.02
CA GLY A 79 -5.93 -23.26 13.16
C GLY A 79 -6.12 -21.76 13.40
N LEU A 80 -5.96 -20.94 12.37
CA LEU A 80 -6.10 -19.48 12.42
C LEU A 80 -7.49 -19.06 11.91
N GLU A 81 -8.17 -18.21 12.67
CA GLU A 81 -9.45 -17.63 12.24
C GLU A 81 -9.22 -16.26 11.60
N LEU A 82 -9.50 -16.16 10.29
CA LEU A 82 -9.47 -14.89 9.57
C LEU A 82 -10.88 -14.31 9.52
N THR A 83 -11.14 -13.25 10.28
CA THR A 83 -12.48 -12.66 10.42
C THR A 83 -12.72 -11.51 9.46
N SER A 84 -11.74 -10.62 9.30
CA SER A 84 -11.78 -9.48 8.39
C SER A 84 -10.37 -9.01 8.01
N ARG A 85 -10.30 -8.20 6.95
CA ARG A 85 -9.08 -7.45 6.61
C ARG A 85 -9.19 -6.04 7.17
N SER A 86 -8.05 -5.50 7.61
CA SER A 86 -7.93 -4.08 7.86
C SER A 86 -8.04 -3.30 6.55
N THR A 87 -8.28 -2.01 6.70
CA THR A 87 -8.19 -1.03 5.62
C THR A 87 -6.77 -1.01 5.04
N GLY A 88 -6.66 -0.84 3.72
CA GLY A 88 -5.37 -0.65 3.06
C GLY A 88 -4.80 0.73 3.39
N LEU A 89 -3.49 0.83 3.61
CA LEU A 89 -2.80 2.10 3.86
C LEU A 89 -1.80 2.39 2.74
N LEU A 90 -1.88 3.59 2.19
CA LEU A 90 -0.84 4.15 1.34
C LEU A 90 0.07 5.02 2.18
N HIS A 91 1.37 4.77 2.09
CA HIS A 91 2.38 5.53 2.81
C HIS A 91 3.12 6.45 1.85
N GLU A 92 3.07 7.74 2.13
CA GLU A 92 4.01 8.69 1.57
C GLU A 92 5.22 8.77 2.50
N ALA A 93 6.30 8.12 2.06
CA ALA A 93 7.58 8.19 2.73
C ALA A 93 8.28 9.51 2.43
N ALA A 94 9.06 10.02 3.38
CA ALA A 94 9.95 11.14 3.18
C ALA A 94 10.97 10.79 2.08
N GLY A 95 10.69 11.28 0.87
CA GLY A 95 11.55 11.03 -0.28
C GLY A 95 12.96 11.57 -0.07
N TRP A 96 13.94 10.83 -0.61
CA TRP A 96 15.25 11.37 -0.98
C TRP A 96 15.21 12.04 -2.36
N ALA A 97 14.07 11.99 -3.06
CA ALA A 97 13.89 12.59 -4.37
C ALA A 97 14.29 14.07 -4.34
N GLY A 98 15.29 14.43 -5.17
CA GLY A 98 15.81 15.80 -5.27
C GLY A 98 16.71 16.24 -4.10
N LYS A 99 17.00 15.39 -3.11
CA LYS A 99 17.94 15.72 -2.03
C LYS A 99 19.39 15.48 -2.48
N PRO A 100 20.34 16.35 -2.08
CA PRO A 100 21.77 16.11 -2.30
C PRO A 100 22.18 14.76 -1.68
N GLY A 101 22.81 13.89 -2.48
CA GLY A 101 23.25 12.56 -2.02
C GLY A 101 22.23 11.44 -2.18
N ALA A 102 21.07 11.68 -2.80
CA ALA A 102 20.20 10.59 -3.22
C ALA A 102 20.93 9.68 -4.23
N PRO A 103 20.96 8.35 -4.03
CA PRO A 103 21.59 7.45 -4.98
C PRO A 103 20.87 7.54 -6.32
N GLN A 104 21.64 7.80 -7.39
CA GLN A 104 21.09 7.76 -8.75
C GLN A 104 20.86 6.32 -9.14
N LEU A 105 19.64 6.00 -9.55
CA LEU A 105 19.29 4.69 -10.04
C LEU A 105 20.01 4.42 -11.37
N THR A 106 21.06 3.59 -11.32
CA THR A 106 21.81 3.16 -12.50
C THR A 106 21.10 2.01 -13.21
N GLN A 107 21.48 1.76 -14.47
CA GLN A 107 20.94 0.61 -15.22
C GLN A 107 21.25 -0.73 -14.55
N ASP A 108 22.46 -0.89 -14.00
CA ASP A 108 22.87 -2.12 -13.31
C ASP A 108 22.07 -2.33 -12.01
N GLU A 109 21.81 -1.25 -11.27
CA GLU A 109 20.92 -1.30 -10.10
C GLU A 109 19.48 -1.61 -10.50
N CYS A 110 18.97 -1.04 -11.60
CA CYS A 110 17.67 -1.39 -12.15
C CYS A 110 17.58 -2.90 -12.42
N CYS A 111 18.56 -3.47 -13.13
CA CYS A 111 18.56 -4.91 -13.43
C CYS A 111 18.60 -5.77 -12.17
N LYS A 112 19.44 -5.40 -11.19
CA LYS A 112 19.51 -6.08 -9.89
C LYS A 112 18.18 -6.05 -9.16
N TRP A 113 17.60 -4.86 -8.98
CA TRP A 113 16.36 -4.69 -8.23
C TRP A 113 15.15 -5.25 -8.97
N PHE A 114 15.11 -5.18 -10.30
CA PHE A 114 14.03 -5.76 -11.10
C PHE A 114 13.92 -7.27 -10.88
N GLN A 115 15.05 -7.98 -10.88
CA GLN A 115 15.05 -9.40 -10.58
C GLN A 115 14.53 -9.68 -9.16
N VAL A 116 14.94 -8.86 -8.18
CA VAL A 116 14.47 -8.95 -6.81
C VAL A 116 12.96 -8.69 -6.72
N PHE A 117 12.42 -7.70 -7.42
CA PHE A 117 10.99 -7.36 -7.44
C PHE A 117 10.14 -8.44 -8.10
N VAL A 118 10.59 -8.99 -9.22
CA VAL A 118 9.86 -10.04 -9.96
C VAL A 118 9.84 -11.36 -9.19
N GLN A 119 10.89 -11.64 -8.42
CA GLN A 119 11.04 -12.90 -7.68
C GLN A 119 10.63 -12.80 -6.21
N HIS A 120 10.34 -11.60 -5.70
CA HIS A 120 9.86 -11.45 -4.33
C HIS A 120 8.52 -12.16 -4.19
N LYS A 121 8.51 -13.18 -3.33
CA LYS A 121 7.26 -13.72 -2.80
C LYS A 121 6.73 -12.69 -1.80
N ILE A 122 5.42 -12.46 -1.87
CA ILE A 122 4.64 -11.55 -1.03
C ILE A 122 5.22 -11.52 0.39
N MET A 123 5.67 -10.34 0.84
CA MET A 123 5.89 -10.06 2.27
C MET A 123 4.55 -9.75 2.93
#